data_AF-A0AAC9SDA8-F1
#
_entry.id   AF-A0AAC9SDA8-F1
#
_cell.length_a   1.000
_cell.length_b   1.000
_cell.length_c   1.000
_cell.angle_alpha   90.00
_cell.angle_beta   90.00
_cell.angle_gamma   90.00
#
_symmetry.space_group_name_H-M   'P 1'
#
loop_
_entity.id
_entity.type
_entity.pdbx_description
1 polymer ?
#
loop_
_entity_poly.entity_id
_entity_poly.type
_entity_poly.pdbx_seq_one_letter_code
_entity_poly.pdbx_strand_id
1 'polypeptide(L)'
;MLSRPTRTNTEALYPSDLNILRDAFDALCQEFAILPDTAAANAVARELIRLFETGMTEAATLMIAVRARWQGDWEMGGSNAA
;
A
#
# COMPACT_ATOMS: atom_id res chain seq x y z
N MET A 1 -22.65 -2.97 16.30
CA MET A 1 -21.57 -3.96 16.01
C MET A 1 -21.79 -4.48 14.60
N LEU A 2 -21.10 -3.90 13.61
CA LEU A 2 -21.01 -4.48 12.27
C LEU A 2 -19.69 -5.23 12.24
N SER A 3 -19.72 -6.50 12.65
CA SER A 3 -18.61 -7.41 12.44
C SER A 3 -18.45 -7.55 10.94
N ARG A 4 -17.49 -6.81 10.38
CA ARG A 4 -17.11 -6.93 8.97
C ARG A 4 -16.74 -8.40 8.75
N PRO A 5 -17.36 -9.11 7.80
CA PRO A 5 -16.95 -10.46 7.49
C PRO A 5 -15.46 -10.42 7.14
N THR A 6 -14.66 -11.26 7.77
CA THR A 6 -13.30 -11.54 7.33
C THR A 6 -13.42 -12.04 5.89
N ARG A 7 -13.13 -11.15 4.93
CA ARG A 7 -13.24 -11.43 3.50
C ARG A 7 -12.35 -12.63 3.18
N THR A 8 -12.98 -13.76 2.89
CA THR A 8 -12.32 -14.89 2.24
C THR A 8 -11.84 -14.41 0.87
N ASN A 9 -10.53 -14.15 0.76
CA ASN A 9 -9.57 -14.03 -0.37
C ASN A 9 -10.05 -14.12 -1.85
N THR A 10 -11.30 -13.83 -2.18
CA THR A 10 -11.91 -13.94 -3.51
C THR A 10 -13.16 -13.05 -3.63
N GLU A 11 -13.31 -12.04 -2.78
CA GLU A 11 -14.27 -10.97 -3.07
C GLU A 11 -13.61 -10.01 -4.06
N ALA A 12 -14.23 -9.84 -5.23
CA ALA A 12 -13.78 -8.91 -6.25
C ALA A 12 -13.52 -7.52 -5.64
N LEU A 13 -12.45 -6.84 -6.06
CA LEU A 13 -12.20 -5.46 -5.68
C LEU A 13 -13.38 -4.59 -6.13
N TYR A 14 -14.12 -4.05 -5.17
CA TYR A 14 -15.23 -3.15 -5.48
C TYR A 14 -14.68 -1.78 -5.90
N PRO A 15 -15.42 -0.98 -6.69
CA PRO A 15 -14.99 0.38 -7.03
C PRO A 15 -14.67 1.26 -5.82
N SER A 16 -15.35 1.04 -4.69
CA SER A 16 -15.05 1.72 -3.41
C SER A 16 -13.70 1.30 -2.82
N ASP A 17 -13.31 0.04 -2.99
CA ASP A 17 -12.02 -0.47 -2.52
C ASP A 17 -10.87 0.14 -3.34
N LEU A 18 -11.09 0.33 -4.65
CA LEU A 18 -10.13 1.02 -5.53
C LEU A 18 -9.90 2.47 -5.12
N ASN A 19 -10.93 3.17 -4.63
CA ASN A 19 -10.77 4.53 -4.10
C ASN A 19 -9.87 4.55 -2.86
N ILE A 20 -10.07 3.60 -1.93
CA ILE A 20 -9.24 3.48 -0.72
C ILE A 20 -7.78 3.21 -1.09
N LEU A 21 -7.54 2.28 -2.03
CA LEU A 21 -6.21 1.94 -2.52
C LEU A 21 -5.55 3.14 -3.22
N ARG A 22 -6.30 3.86 -4.06
CA ARG A 22 -5.81 5.06 -4.75
C ARG A 22 -5.43 6.17 -3.78
N ASP A 23 -6.30 6.48 -2.83
CA ASP A 23 -6.05 7.56 -1.87
C ASP A 23 -4.82 7.25 -0.99
N ALA A 24 -4.65 5.99 -0.57
CA ALA A 24 -3.47 5.55 0.15
C ALA A 24 -2.20 5.60 -0.72
N PHE A 25 -2.31 5.18 -1.99
CA PHE A 25 -1.21 5.21 -2.96
C PHE A 25 -0.73 6.64 -3.24
N ASP A 26 -1.64 7.55 -3.58
CA ASP A 26 -1.32 8.94 -3.90
C ASP A 26 -0.65 9.64 -2.71
N ALA A 27 -1.16 9.40 -1.50
CA ALA A 27 -0.59 9.95 -0.29
C ALA A 27 0.83 9.42 0.01
N LEU A 28 1.08 8.12 -0.20
CA LEU A 28 2.42 7.52 -0.02
C LEU A 28 3.40 8.00 -1.10
N CYS A 29 2.95 8.12 -2.35
CA CYS A 29 3.78 8.67 -3.41
C CYS A 29 4.18 10.12 -3.13
N GLN A 30 3.25 10.94 -2.63
CA GLN A 30 3.55 12.30 -2.23
C GLN A 30 4.51 12.34 -1.02
N GLU A 31 4.28 11.51 0.00
CA GLU A 31 5.11 11.43 1.21
C GLU A 31 6.56 11.05 0.92
N PHE A 32 6.77 10.08 0.03
CA PHE A 32 8.11 9.59 -0.33
C PHE A 32 8.71 10.27 -1.56
N ALA A 33 8.07 11.30 -2.10
CA ALA A 33 8.46 11.97 -3.35
C ALA A 33 8.68 10.97 -4.52
N ILE A 34 7.84 9.95 -4.60
CA ILE A 34 7.89 8.93 -5.65
C ILE A 34 7.18 9.45 -6.89
N LEU A 35 7.88 9.46 -8.02
CA LEU A 35 7.27 9.79 -9.30
C LEU A 35 6.35 8.66 -9.79
N PRO A 36 5.26 9.00 -10.51
CA PRO A 36 4.42 8.01 -11.17
C PRO A 36 5.22 7.17 -12.16
N ASP A 37 4.75 5.96 -12.45
CA ASP A 37 5.34 5.01 -13.41
C ASP A 37 6.77 4.53 -13.08
N THR A 38 7.27 4.82 -11.88
CA THR A 38 8.56 4.30 -11.41
C THR A 38 8.46 2.90 -10.83
N ALA A 39 9.60 2.20 -10.75
CA ALA A 39 9.67 0.91 -10.05
C ALA A 39 9.23 1.03 -8.57
N ALA A 40 9.55 2.16 -7.93
CA ALA A 40 9.12 2.47 -6.57
C ALA A 40 7.59 2.61 -6.46
N ALA A 41 6.95 3.35 -7.38
CA ALA A 41 5.49 3.45 -7.44
C ALA A 41 4.84 2.06 -7.60
N ASN A 42 5.35 1.25 -8.55
CA ASN A 42 4.86 -0.11 -8.75
C ASN A 42 5.06 -1.02 -7.53
N ALA A 43 6.10 -0.78 -6.72
CA ALA A 43 6.35 -1.52 -5.50
C ALA A 43 5.34 -1.13 -4.41
N VAL A 44 5.07 0.17 -4.22
CA VAL A 44 4.04 0.67 -3.29
C VAL A 44 2.65 0.13 -3.66
N ALA A 45 2.26 0.22 -4.94
CA ALA A 45 0.96 -0.26 -5.41
C ALA A 45 0.77 -1.76 -5.15
N ARG A 46 1.78 -2.58 -5.45
CA ARG A 46 1.74 -4.02 -5.18
C ARG A 46 1.61 -4.34 -3.70
N GLU A 47 2.31 -3.59 -2.85
CA GLU A 47 2.24 -3.84 -1.41
C GLU A 47 0.87 -3.44 -0.83
N LEU A 48 0.29 -2.33 -1.29
CA LEU A 48 -1.06 -1.94 -0.90
C LEU A 48 -2.09 -3.01 -1.28
N ILE A 49 -2.02 -3.55 -2.50
CA ILE A 49 -2.90 -4.64 -2.95
C ILE A 49 -2.70 -5.88 -2.07
N ARG A 50 -1.45 -6.29 -1.84
CA ARG A 50 -1.13 -7.46 -1.02
C ARG A 50 -1.69 -7.32 0.40
N LEU A 51 -1.54 -6.15 1.03
CA LEU A 51 -2.09 -5.88 2.35
C LEU A 51 -3.63 -5.88 2.32
N PHE A 52 -4.22 -5.32 1.28
CA PHE A 52 -5.67 -5.29 1.10
C PHE A 52 -6.28 -6.69 1.00
N GLU A 53 -5.63 -7.59 0.26
CA GLU A 53 -6.00 -8.99 0.15
C GLU A 53 -5.96 -9.74 1.49
N THR A 54 -5.15 -9.29 2.47
CA THR A 54 -5.18 -9.84 3.84
C THR A 54 -6.38 -9.39 4.68
N GLY A 55 -7.23 -8.51 4.14
CA GLY A 55 -8.37 -7.92 4.85
C GLY A 55 -8.08 -6.54 5.46
N MET A 56 -6.87 -6.00 5.26
CA MET A 56 -6.52 -4.66 5.70
C MET A 56 -7.11 -3.62 4.74
N THR A 57 -8.22 -3.01 5.13
CA THR A 57 -9.09 -2.27 4.20
C THR A 57 -9.29 -0.81 4.61
N GLU A 58 -8.53 -0.34 5.59
CA GLU A 58 -8.53 1.06 6.04
C GLU A 58 -7.27 1.74 5.51
N ALA A 59 -7.43 2.89 4.85
CA ALA A 59 -6.33 3.65 4.25
C ALA A 59 -5.20 3.95 5.24
N ALA A 60 -5.54 4.42 6.45
CA ALA A 60 -4.55 4.74 7.47
C ALA A 60 -3.71 3.51 7.87
N THR A 61 -4.36 2.36 8.06
CA THR A 61 -3.71 1.10 8.45
C THR A 61 -2.80 0.59 7.33
N LEU A 62 -3.27 0.66 6.08
CA LEU A 62 -2.46 0.34 4.90
C LEU A 62 -1.19 1.21 4.83
N MET A 63 -1.34 2.52 4.99
CA MET A 63 -0.22 3.45 4.95
C MET A 63 0.79 3.22 6.08
N ILE A 64 0.33 2.93 7.30
CA ILE A 64 1.21 2.58 8.43
C ILE A 64 2.03 1.33 8.10
N ALA A 65 1.39 0.29 7.57
CA ALA A 65 2.07 -0.96 7.21
C ALA A 65 3.10 -0.76 6.09
N VAL A 66 2.76 0.02 5.06
CA VAL A 66 3.71 0.35 3.99
C VAL A 66 4.89 1.17 4.51
N ARG A 67 4.66 2.18 5.36
CA ARG A 67 5.75 2.99 5.97
C ARG A 67 6.71 2.14 6.79
N ALA A 68 6.19 1.27 7.64
CA ALA A 68 6.99 0.38 8.46
C ALA A 68 7.89 -0.52 7.59
N ARG A 69 7.39 -0.94 6.43
CA ARG A 69 8.14 -1.75 5.48
C ARG A 69 9.10 -0.94 4.63
N TRP A 70 8.73 0.27 4.23
CA TRP A 70 9.59 1.19 3.47
C TRP A 70 10.87 1.52 4.25
N GLN A 71 10.75 1.79 5.55
CA GLN A 71 11.87 2.04 6.45
C GLN A 71 12.73 0.78 6.71
N GLY A 72 12.15 -0.42 6.63
CA GLY A 72 12.86 -1.68 6.92
C GLY A 72 13.54 -2.33 5.70
N ASP A 73 12.84 -2.43 4.57
CA ASP A 73 13.28 -3.18 3.38
C ASP A 73 13.91 -2.28 2.29
N TRP A 74 13.50 -1.00 2.16
CA TRP A 74 13.83 -0.18 0.97
C TRP A 74 14.80 0.98 1.24
N GLU A 75 15.05 1.36 2.49
CA GLU A 75 16.19 2.26 2.82
C GLU A 75 17.56 1.60 2.52
N MET A 76 17.66 0.27 2.53
CA MET A 76 18.91 -0.46 2.27
C MET A 76 19.24 -0.69 0.77
N GLY A 77 18.46 -0.11 -0.15
CA GLY A 77 18.75 -0.14 -1.60
C GLY A 77 19.51 1.08 -2.13
N GLY A 78 19.69 2.12 -1.30
CA GLY A 78 20.24 3.42 -1.70
C GLY A 78 21.64 3.74 -1.20
N SER A 79 22.36 2.79 -0.60
CA SER A 79 23.75 2.97 -0.16
C SER A 79 24.67 1.91 -0.75
N ASN A 80 25.05 2.11 -2.02
CA ASN A 80 26.37 1.69 -2.50
C ASN A 80 26.76 2.52 -3.73
N ALA A 81 27.07 3.79 -3.48
CA ALA A 81 27.87 4.61 -4.38
C ALA A 81 28.70 5.59 -3.52
N ALA A 82 29.82 5.08 -2.98
CA ALA A 82 30.99 5.87 -2.59
C ALA A 82 32.20 4.94 -2.47
#